data_AF-A0A3N5RXM5-F1
#
_entry.id   AF-A0A3N5RXM5-F1
#
_cell.length_a   1.000
_cell.length_b   1.000
_cell.length_c   1.000
_cell.angle_alpha   90.00
_cell.angle_beta   90.00
_cell.angle_gamma   90.00
#
_symmetry.space_group_name_H-M   'P 1'
#
loop_
_entity.id
_entity.type
_entity.pdbx_description
1 polymer ?
#
loop_
_entity_poly.entity_id
_entity_poly.type
_entity_poly.pdbx_seq_one_letter_code
_entity_poly.pdbx_strand_id
1 'polypeptide(L)'
;MSPLRPRYVRPARGSEVLNVDQMILTRFQERSISASSSPPLPSLSLLVCLIPRCCQSRTPAASAFRKDHIMSTTCHGRLSGSTRPVSQSVPSKSLPVCPLPCARQARWFLILLAGALVGTGLAGCQKLSLRAQNADVEEEEVQPKNLTFIGDQVAVTGLHSIQIEAVGLVVNLDSTGGDSPPSMYRRMLVEDMHKRGVRSPNAILEDVTKTLVVVRADLPPTIRVGERFDIFVAIPESSEATSLRGGYLLDTGLAEKAMVPGRGARSGHTLGKAEGPILLSTGEVEDDSKASVLKRGRIPGGGVYTGGLTKEDRLLGLYLRNDLRSGRQTERIAEAIGRRYYETVNGRKIPMAKAKTDQYIELRVPERYRENYTHFLQVVRAIAINESAVEQRERLERLRKRLLNGQTVGRAALELEAIGTAEA
;
A
#
# COMPACT_ATOMS: atom_id res chain seq x y z
N MET A 1 -34.46 -17.68 57.06
CA MET A 1 -33.00 -17.57 57.32
C MET A 1 -32.35 -17.13 56.01
N SER A 2 -31.45 -16.16 56.03
CA SER A 2 -30.97 -15.47 54.82
C SER A 2 -29.43 -15.44 54.79
N PRO A 3 -28.77 -15.70 53.65
CA PRO A 3 -27.32 -15.73 53.56
C PRO A 3 -26.69 -14.34 53.68
N LEU A 4 -25.42 -14.33 54.12
CA LEU A 4 -24.72 -13.14 54.61
C LEU A 4 -24.18 -12.24 53.49
N ARG A 5 -24.23 -10.91 53.70
CA ARG A 5 -23.44 -9.94 52.92
C ARG A 5 -22.12 -9.64 53.64
N PRO A 6 -20.96 -9.59 52.96
CA PRO A 6 -19.72 -9.14 53.57
C PRO A 6 -19.77 -7.63 53.90
N ARG A 7 -19.16 -7.22 55.01
CA ARG A 7 -19.07 -5.82 55.43
C ARG A 7 -17.91 -5.12 54.69
N TYR A 8 -18.20 -4.01 54.02
CA TYR A 8 -17.18 -3.15 53.42
C TYR A 8 -16.69 -2.12 54.46
N VAL A 9 -15.39 -2.11 54.76
CA VAL A 9 -14.78 -1.19 55.73
C VAL A 9 -14.33 0.10 55.04
N ARG A 10 -14.63 1.26 55.63
CA ARG A 10 -14.16 2.57 55.14
C ARG A 10 -12.80 2.94 55.76
N PRO A 11 -11.80 3.35 54.96
CA PRO A 11 -10.72 4.21 55.43
C PRO A 11 -11.23 5.63 55.73
N ALA A 12 -10.48 6.39 56.55
CA ALA A 12 -10.82 7.75 56.95
C ALA A 12 -10.38 8.82 55.93
N ARG A 13 -10.75 10.08 56.17
CA ARG A 13 -10.34 11.25 55.36
C ARG A 13 -9.11 11.95 55.97
N GLY A 14 -8.21 12.37 55.11
CA GLY A 14 -7.13 13.33 55.35
C GLY A 14 -6.26 13.39 54.08
N SER A 15 -6.41 14.37 53.20
CA SER A 15 -6.00 15.78 53.31
C SER A 15 -4.49 15.98 53.10
N GLU A 16 -4.09 16.13 51.84
CA GLU A 16 -3.24 17.25 51.39
C GLU A 16 -3.22 17.33 49.85
N VAL A 17 -2.80 18.47 49.30
CA VAL A 17 -2.86 18.81 47.87
C VAL A 17 -1.50 19.32 47.41
N LEU A 18 -0.84 18.59 46.51
CA LEU A 18 0.38 19.05 45.83
C LEU A 18 0.33 18.72 44.33
N ASN A 19 0.55 19.74 43.50
CA ASN A 19 0.64 19.62 42.04
C ASN A 19 1.98 19.01 41.62
N VAL A 20 1.98 18.24 40.53
CA VAL A 20 3.20 17.63 39.95
C VAL A 20 3.71 18.42 38.73
N ASP A 21 2.94 19.38 38.22
CA ASP A 21 3.19 20.14 36.98
C ASP A 21 4.28 21.23 37.05
N GLN A 22 5.26 21.15 37.97
CA GLN A 22 6.34 22.15 38.09
C GLN A 22 7.79 21.62 38.03
N MET A 23 8.03 20.33 37.76
CA MET A 23 9.37 19.75 37.87
C MET A 23 10.16 19.56 36.54
N ILE A 24 9.82 20.27 35.46
CA ILE A 24 10.48 20.11 34.14
C ILE A 24 11.12 21.42 33.59
N LEU A 25 10.70 22.60 34.02
CA LEU A 25 11.11 23.89 33.41
C LEU A 25 12.39 24.53 34.01
N THR A 26 13.12 23.85 34.89
CA THR A 26 14.26 24.42 35.65
C THR A 26 15.62 23.78 35.36
N ARG A 27 15.80 23.15 34.18
CA ARG A 27 17.09 22.54 33.77
C ARG A 27 17.56 22.86 32.34
N PHE A 28 17.22 24.04 31.81
CA PHE A 28 17.70 24.48 30.49
C PHE A 28 18.16 25.94 30.40
N GLN A 29 18.33 26.64 31.54
CA GLN A 29 18.62 28.08 31.59
C GLN A 29 19.96 28.44 32.27
N GLU A 30 20.90 27.49 32.33
CA GLU A 30 22.26 27.70 32.85
C GLU A 30 23.34 27.30 31.81
N ARG A 31 23.41 28.05 30.68
CA ARG A 31 24.58 28.03 29.77
C ARG A 31 24.56 29.20 28.76
N SER A 32 24.59 30.42 29.29
CA SER A 32 24.77 31.65 28.50
C SER A 32 25.56 32.69 29.29
N ILE A 33 26.32 33.52 28.57
CA ILE A 33 27.09 34.69 29.05
C ILE A 33 28.41 34.37 29.78
N SER A 34 29.50 34.36 29.01
CA SER A 34 30.71 35.14 29.34
C SER A 34 31.55 35.44 28.08
N ALA A 35 32.01 36.70 27.99
CA ALA A 35 33.08 37.32 27.19
C ALA A 35 33.81 36.50 26.09
N SER A 36 34.00 36.91 24.82
CA SER A 36 34.20 38.22 24.13
C SER A 36 35.67 38.61 23.83
N SER A 37 36.17 38.28 22.64
CA SER A 37 37.25 39.01 21.95
C SER A 37 37.31 38.67 20.44
N SER A 38 37.61 39.69 19.62
CA SER A 38 38.05 39.63 18.21
C SER A 38 39.49 40.19 18.14
N PRO A 39 40.21 40.35 16.99
CA PRO A 39 39.84 40.26 15.56
C PRO A 39 40.94 39.49 14.74
N PRO A 40 41.33 39.83 13.48
CA PRO A 40 40.64 40.39 12.30
C PRO A 40 40.71 39.47 11.04
N LEU A 41 40.14 39.92 9.92
CA LEU A 41 40.31 39.36 8.57
C LEU A 41 41.47 40.04 7.79
N PRO A 42 42.08 39.36 6.80
CA PRO A 42 42.66 40.00 5.62
C PRO A 42 41.70 39.96 4.41
N SER A 43 41.87 40.88 3.46
CA SER A 43 41.06 41.02 2.24
C SER A 43 41.90 40.94 0.97
N LEU A 44 41.27 40.57 -0.15
CA LEU A 44 41.54 40.87 -1.58
C LEU A 44 40.49 40.03 -2.39
N SER A 45 39.69 40.52 -3.35
CA SER A 45 39.96 41.30 -4.58
C SER A 45 40.62 40.46 -5.69
N LEU A 46 40.18 40.46 -6.97
CA LEU A 46 39.01 41.08 -7.63
C LEU A 46 38.77 40.41 -9.02
N LEU A 47 37.82 40.96 -9.80
CA LEU A 47 37.34 40.61 -11.16
C LEU A 47 36.32 39.43 -11.24
N VAL A 48 35.11 39.50 -11.85
CA VAL A 48 34.37 40.40 -12.77
C VAL A 48 34.35 39.97 -14.26
N CYS A 49 33.12 39.93 -14.82
CA CYS A 49 32.74 39.75 -16.25
C CYS A 49 32.97 38.34 -16.88
N LEU A 50 32.21 37.89 -17.90
CA LEU A 50 31.09 38.51 -18.66
C LEU A 50 30.06 37.46 -19.17
N ILE A 51 28.83 37.93 -19.38
CA ILE A 51 27.66 37.33 -20.10
C ILE A 51 27.90 37.46 -21.64
N PRO A 52 27.30 36.71 -22.63
CA PRO A 52 25.99 36.00 -22.66
C PRO A 52 25.87 34.61 -23.39
N ARG A 53 24.65 34.02 -23.26
CA ARG A 53 23.81 33.26 -24.25
C ARG A 53 24.44 32.39 -25.37
N CYS A 54 23.90 31.17 -25.57
CA CYS A 54 23.03 30.75 -26.72
C CYS A 54 23.11 29.24 -27.13
N CYS A 55 21.98 28.76 -27.66
CA CYS A 55 21.78 27.70 -28.67
C CYS A 55 22.32 26.26 -28.54
N GLN A 56 21.34 25.34 -28.38
CA GLN A 56 21.01 24.25 -29.33
C GLN A 56 21.93 23.01 -29.52
N SER A 57 21.41 21.90 -28.98
CA SER A 57 20.95 20.71 -29.76
C SER A 57 21.86 19.48 -29.97
N ARG A 58 21.17 18.40 -30.39
CA ARG A 58 21.62 17.13 -31.00
C ARG A 58 22.10 16.01 -30.09
N THR A 59 21.25 14.97 -30.09
CA THR A 59 21.56 13.55 -29.87
C THR A 59 22.73 13.04 -30.74
N PRO A 60 23.58 12.13 -30.22
CA PRO A 60 24.30 11.16 -31.04
C PRO A 60 23.44 9.91 -31.30
N ALA A 61 23.79 9.16 -32.35
CA ALA A 61 23.17 7.88 -32.70
C ALA A 61 24.20 6.74 -32.74
N ALA A 62 23.67 5.51 -32.78
CA ALA A 62 24.32 4.20 -32.92
C ALA A 62 25.77 4.11 -33.44
N SER A 63 26.52 3.17 -32.86
CA SER A 63 27.50 2.35 -33.58
C SER A 63 27.36 0.88 -33.16
N ALA A 64 27.80 -0.04 -34.01
CA ALA A 64 27.66 -1.49 -33.79
C ALA A 64 29.04 -2.18 -33.94
N PHE A 65 29.19 -3.36 -33.30
CA PHE A 65 30.38 -4.20 -33.44
C PHE A 65 29.99 -5.68 -33.67
N ARG A 66 30.83 -6.45 -34.37
CA ARG A 66 30.41 -7.70 -35.03
C ARG A 66 31.59 -8.64 -35.34
N LYS A 67 31.39 -9.97 -35.11
CA LYS A 67 32.21 -11.13 -35.60
C LYS A 67 33.63 -11.27 -34.98
N ASP A 68 34.37 -12.40 -34.96
CA ASP A 68 34.28 -13.80 -35.48
C ASP A 68 35.35 -14.70 -34.74
N HIS A 69 35.57 -16.04 -34.83
CA HIS A 69 34.93 -17.26 -35.39
C HIS A 69 35.57 -18.55 -34.70
N ILE A 70 35.51 -19.77 -35.30
CA ILE A 70 36.38 -20.99 -35.09
C ILE A 70 36.19 -21.80 -33.75
N MET A 71 35.69 -23.07 -33.69
CA MET A 71 36.03 -24.42 -34.28
C MET A 71 37.08 -25.25 -33.47
N SER A 72 37.05 -26.60 -33.29
CA SER A 72 36.07 -27.68 -33.61
C SER A 72 36.46 -29.08 -33.01
N THR A 73 35.57 -30.11 -33.13
CA THR A 73 35.83 -31.60 -33.14
C THR A 73 36.33 -32.31 -31.85
N THR A 74 36.19 -33.64 -31.57
CA THR A 74 35.85 -34.89 -32.33
C THR A 74 35.11 -35.97 -31.46
N CYS A 75 34.76 -37.18 -31.96
CA CYS A 75 33.83 -38.17 -31.33
C CYS A 75 34.24 -39.68 -31.41
N HIS A 76 33.57 -40.57 -30.64
CA HIS A 76 33.40 -42.05 -30.84
C HIS A 76 32.30 -42.65 -29.88
N GLY A 77 31.77 -43.89 -30.01
CA GLY A 77 31.96 -44.89 -31.07
C GLY A 77 31.25 -46.28 -31.06
N ARG A 78 30.66 -46.86 -29.98
CA ARG A 78 30.03 -48.23 -29.96
C ARG A 78 28.76 -48.31 -29.08
N LEU A 79 27.59 -48.87 -29.46
CA LEU A 79 27.16 -50.19 -30.01
C LEU A 79 27.06 -51.29 -28.93
N SER A 80 26.00 -52.13 -28.82
CA SER A 80 24.72 -52.31 -29.56
C SER A 80 23.84 -53.37 -28.83
N GLY A 81 22.53 -53.60 -29.06
CA GLY A 81 21.51 -52.99 -29.95
C GLY A 81 20.36 -53.96 -30.32
N SER A 82 19.32 -53.49 -31.06
CA SER A 82 18.29 -54.25 -31.82
C SER A 82 17.15 -55.05 -31.15
N THR A 83 15.93 -54.47 -31.19
CA THR A 83 14.76 -55.05 -31.93
C THR A 83 13.74 -53.95 -32.30
N ARG A 84 12.90 -54.20 -33.33
CA ARG A 84 11.92 -53.31 -34.02
C ARG A 84 11.04 -54.21 -34.94
N PRO A 85 10.03 -53.72 -35.71
CA PRO A 85 9.37 -52.38 -35.78
C PRO A 85 7.88 -52.50 -35.30
N VAL A 86 6.84 -51.71 -35.60
CA VAL A 86 6.33 -50.92 -36.77
C VAL A 86 5.39 -49.81 -36.23
N SER A 87 5.67 -48.50 -36.39
CA SER A 87 5.08 -47.53 -37.36
C SER A 87 3.56 -47.26 -37.18
N GLN A 88 3.00 -46.04 -37.26
CA GLN A 88 3.31 -44.79 -37.99
C GLN A 88 2.84 -43.55 -37.18
N SER A 89 3.04 -42.28 -37.60
CA SER A 89 4.26 -41.56 -38.03
C SER A 89 3.96 -40.07 -38.25
N VAL A 90 4.68 -39.21 -37.51
CA VAL A 90 5.05 -37.81 -37.80
C VAL A 90 5.25 -37.51 -39.32
N PRO A 91 5.09 -36.25 -39.83
CA PRO A 91 5.91 -35.12 -39.34
C PRO A 91 5.34 -33.68 -39.42
N SER A 92 6.06 -32.78 -38.75
CA SER A 92 6.04 -31.33 -38.94
C SER A 92 6.95 -30.88 -40.11
N LYS A 93 6.81 -29.62 -40.56
CA LYS A 93 7.91 -28.78 -41.08
C LYS A 93 7.50 -27.31 -41.29
N SER A 94 8.50 -26.43 -41.40
CA SER A 94 8.38 -24.98 -41.51
C SER A 94 8.65 -24.45 -42.94
N LEU A 95 8.03 -23.31 -43.25
CA LEU A 95 8.26 -22.30 -44.31
C LEU A 95 9.46 -22.46 -45.28
N PRO A 96 9.24 -22.05 -46.54
CA PRO A 96 10.10 -21.04 -47.16
C PRO A 96 9.34 -19.80 -47.70
N VAL A 97 10.07 -18.81 -48.21
CA VAL A 97 9.61 -17.47 -48.61
C VAL A 97 9.41 -17.33 -50.13
N CYS A 98 8.41 -16.55 -50.57
CA CYS A 98 8.17 -16.22 -51.98
C CYS A 98 8.87 -14.90 -52.41
N PRO A 99 9.46 -14.83 -53.62
CA PRO A 99 9.92 -13.58 -54.24
C PRO A 99 8.86 -12.92 -55.14
N LEU A 100 8.94 -11.59 -55.30
CA LEU A 100 8.29 -10.84 -56.38
C LEU A 100 9.21 -10.80 -57.63
N PRO A 101 8.69 -10.63 -58.85
CA PRO A 101 8.82 -9.30 -59.45
C PRO A 101 7.71 -8.83 -60.45
N CYS A 102 7.39 -7.54 -60.35
CA CYS A 102 7.26 -6.54 -61.43
C CYS A 102 6.39 -6.76 -62.71
N ALA A 103 5.34 -5.94 -62.81
CA ALA A 103 4.95 -5.07 -63.93
C ALA A 103 4.73 -5.62 -65.37
N ARG A 104 3.45 -5.57 -65.80
CA ARG A 104 3.04 -4.96 -67.10
C ARG A 104 1.52 -4.67 -67.16
N GLN A 105 1.11 -3.88 -68.17
CA GLN A 105 -0.29 -3.61 -68.59
C GLN A 105 -1.21 -2.77 -67.69
N ALA A 106 -0.75 -1.59 -67.26
CA ALA A 106 -1.69 -0.49 -66.96
C ALA A 106 -2.25 0.10 -68.27
N ARG A 107 -3.54 -0.15 -68.59
CA ARG A 107 -4.30 0.66 -69.59
C ARG A 107 -5.84 0.53 -69.57
N TRP A 108 -6.42 -0.47 -68.90
CA TRP A 108 -7.86 -0.78 -68.99
C TRP A 108 -8.75 -0.18 -67.87
N PHE A 109 -8.18 0.44 -66.84
CA PHE A 109 -8.92 0.82 -65.62
C PHE A 109 -9.66 2.17 -65.67
N LEU A 110 -9.53 2.97 -66.73
CA LEU A 110 -10.12 4.33 -66.80
C LEU A 110 -11.50 4.41 -67.47
N ILE A 111 -12.06 3.30 -67.97
CA ILE A 111 -13.37 3.30 -68.66
C ILE A 111 -14.49 2.74 -67.77
N LEU A 112 -14.19 1.85 -66.82
CA LEU A 112 -15.19 1.27 -65.90
C LEU A 112 -15.71 2.25 -64.83
N LEU A 113 -15.03 3.38 -64.60
CA LEU A 113 -15.36 4.32 -63.52
C LEU A 113 -16.46 5.34 -63.89
N ALA A 114 -16.87 5.40 -65.17
CA ALA A 114 -17.92 6.31 -65.65
C ALA A 114 -19.31 5.65 -65.83
N GLY A 115 -19.38 4.31 -65.86
CA GLY A 115 -20.62 3.56 -66.16
C GLY A 115 -21.50 3.22 -64.96
N ALA A 116 -21.04 3.42 -63.73
CA ALA A 116 -21.67 2.92 -62.50
C ALA A 116 -22.40 3.99 -61.67
N LEU A 117 -22.77 5.12 -62.29
CA LEU A 117 -23.35 6.30 -61.61
C LEU A 117 -24.80 6.63 -62.01
N VAL A 118 -25.45 5.77 -62.80
CA VAL A 118 -26.87 5.88 -63.16
C VAL A 118 -27.52 4.50 -63.08
N GLY A 119 -28.49 4.34 -62.17
CA GLY A 119 -29.39 3.18 -62.16
C GLY A 119 -29.18 2.13 -61.06
N THR A 120 -29.48 2.48 -59.80
CA THR A 120 -30.21 1.58 -58.87
C THR A 120 -30.73 2.38 -57.67
N GLY A 121 -32.02 2.70 -57.70
CA GLY A 121 -32.74 3.17 -56.50
C GLY A 121 -33.28 1.99 -55.68
N LEU A 122 -33.88 2.28 -54.53
CA LEU A 122 -34.70 1.35 -53.74
C LEU A 122 -33.98 0.13 -53.13
N ALA A 123 -32.84 0.36 -52.46
CA ALA A 123 -32.30 -0.56 -51.45
C ALA A 123 -32.13 0.19 -50.11
N GLY A 124 -33.26 0.54 -49.47
CA GLY A 124 -33.29 1.29 -48.22
C GLY A 124 -32.87 0.48 -47.00
N CYS A 125 -31.58 0.15 -46.88
CA CYS A 125 -31.03 -0.50 -45.71
C CYS A 125 -31.26 0.36 -44.46
N GLN A 126 -32.23 -0.07 -43.64
CA GLN A 126 -32.57 0.57 -42.37
C GLN A 126 -31.36 0.48 -41.43
N LYS A 127 -30.56 1.55 -41.37
CA LYS A 127 -29.64 1.73 -40.25
C LYS A 127 -30.49 1.87 -39.00
N LEU A 128 -30.53 0.80 -38.21
CA LEU A 128 -30.93 0.81 -36.79
C LEU A 128 -29.92 1.66 -36.00
N SER A 129 -29.95 2.96 -36.29
CA SER A 129 -29.42 3.98 -35.40
C SER A 129 -30.31 3.93 -34.16
N LEU A 130 -29.83 3.23 -33.13
CA LEU A 130 -30.29 3.41 -31.77
C LEU A 130 -29.90 4.84 -31.37
N ARG A 131 -30.65 5.82 -31.89
CA ARG A 131 -30.74 7.16 -31.31
C ARG A 131 -31.36 6.93 -29.95
N ALA A 132 -30.50 6.70 -28.95
CA ALA A 132 -30.86 6.79 -27.57
C ALA A 132 -31.53 8.14 -27.38
N GLN A 133 -32.85 8.11 -27.21
CA GLN A 133 -33.58 9.25 -26.68
C GLN A 133 -33.28 9.27 -25.19
N ASN A 134 -32.03 9.64 -24.87
CA ASN A 134 -31.85 10.59 -23.81
C ASN A 134 -32.78 11.75 -24.20
N ALA A 135 -33.92 11.82 -23.52
CA ALA A 135 -34.58 13.10 -23.41
C ALA A 135 -33.58 13.94 -22.62
N ASP A 136 -32.85 14.79 -23.33
CA ASP A 136 -32.09 15.87 -22.73
C ASP A 136 -33.13 16.80 -22.12
N VAL A 137 -33.60 16.43 -20.94
CA VAL A 137 -34.37 17.26 -20.03
C VAL A 137 -33.38 18.30 -19.55
N GLU A 138 -33.22 19.32 -20.37
CA GLU A 138 -32.76 20.65 -20.00
C GLU A 138 -33.83 21.26 -19.06
N GLU A 139 -34.08 20.60 -17.92
CA GLU A 139 -34.38 21.32 -16.68
C GLU A 139 -33.22 22.32 -16.57
N GLU A 140 -33.52 23.62 -16.64
CA GLU A 140 -32.53 24.65 -16.31
C GLU A 140 -32.07 24.38 -14.88
N GLU A 141 -30.94 23.68 -14.72
CA GLU A 141 -30.25 23.57 -13.45
C GLU A 141 -29.84 25.00 -13.07
N VAL A 142 -30.71 25.67 -12.32
CA VAL A 142 -30.46 26.93 -11.63
C VAL A 142 -29.14 26.74 -10.91
N GLN A 143 -28.06 27.27 -11.51
CA GLN A 143 -26.71 26.84 -11.16
C GLN A 143 -26.53 27.09 -9.67
N PRO A 144 -26.39 26.03 -8.86
CA PRO A 144 -26.35 26.20 -7.43
C PRO A 144 -25.14 27.08 -7.11
N LYS A 145 -25.21 27.85 -6.02
CA LYS A 145 -23.98 28.32 -5.37
C LYS A 145 -23.03 27.14 -5.30
N ASN A 146 -21.79 27.34 -5.74
CA ASN A 146 -20.78 26.29 -5.85
C ASN A 146 -20.42 25.74 -4.46
N LEU A 147 -21.24 24.79 -3.99
CA LEU A 147 -21.03 24.04 -2.76
C LEU A 147 -19.67 23.38 -2.85
N THR A 148 -18.78 23.80 -1.97
CA THR A 148 -17.39 23.37 -2.01
C THR A 148 -17.25 22.13 -1.15
N PHE A 149 -17.01 20.97 -1.75
CA PHE A 149 -16.91 19.72 -1.02
C PHE A 149 -15.50 19.50 -0.50
N ILE A 150 -15.38 18.76 0.61
CA ILE A 150 -14.06 18.33 1.13
C ILE A 150 -13.30 17.58 0.03
N GLY A 151 -14.00 16.77 -0.78
CA GLY A 151 -13.44 15.94 -1.84
C GLY A 151 -12.77 16.68 -3.01
N ASP A 152 -12.99 17.99 -3.14
CA ASP A 152 -12.38 18.85 -4.17
C ASP A 152 -11.09 19.53 -3.65
N GLN A 153 -11.01 19.70 -2.32
CA GLN A 153 -9.94 20.41 -1.62
C GLN A 153 -8.81 19.51 -1.12
N VAL A 154 -9.10 18.23 -0.85
CA VAL A 154 -8.13 17.29 -0.23
C VAL A 154 -7.82 16.06 -1.07
N ALA A 155 -6.57 15.61 -0.98
CA ALA A 155 -6.13 14.29 -1.39
C ALA A 155 -6.03 13.36 -0.17
N VAL A 156 -6.48 12.11 -0.31
CA VAL A 156 -6.40 11.10 0.75
C VAL A 156 -5.04 10.41 0.73
N THR A 157 -4.44 10.20 1.90
CA THR A 157 -3.19 9.44 2.09
C THR A 157 -3.36 8.29 3.09
N GLY A 158 -2.35 7.43 3.20
CA GLY A 158 -2.32 6.29 4.13
C GLY A 158 -3.02 5.02 3.63
N LEU A 159 -3.54 5.01 2.39
CA LEU A 159 -4.34 3.91 1.83
C LEU A 159 -3.55 2.66 1.43
N HIS A 160 -2.22 2.76 1.30
CA HIS A 160 -1.36 1.64 0.91
C HIS A 160 -1.21 0.62 2.05
N SER A 161 -0.99 -0.66 1.74
CA SER A 161 -0.45 -1.60 2.73
C SER A 161 1.01 -1.25 3.05
N ILE A 162 1.45 -1.49 4.29
CA ILE A 162 2.89 -1.40 4.66
C ILE A 162 3.39 -2.82 4.89
N GLN A 163 4.33 -3.28 4.07
CA GLN A 163 4.99 -4.56 4.29
C GLN A 163 6.05 -4.44 5.38
N ILE A 164 5.97 -5.32 6.37
CA ILE A 164 6.93 -5.45 7.47
C ILE A 164 7.61 -6.82 7.38
N GLU A 165 8.92 -6.86 7.63
CA GLU A 165 9.72 -8.08 7.53
C GLU A 165 10.67 -8.21 8.74
N ALA A 166 10.89 -9.44 9.19
CA ALA A 166 11.92 -9.80 10.17
C ALA A 166 12.58 -11.12 9.81
N VAL A 167 13.55 -11.54 10.63
CA VAL A 167 14.09 -12.89 10.63
C VAL A 167 13.72 -13.50 11.97
N GLY A 168 13.11 -14.68 11.95
CA GLY A 168 12.67 -15.40 13.15
C GLY A 168 13.35 -16.76 13.29
N LEU A 169 13.27 -17.34 14.48
CA LEU A 169 13.59 -18.74 14.73
C LEU A 169 12.29 -19.55 14.82
N VAL A 170 12.25 -20.66 14.08
CA VAL A 170 11.24 -21.70 14.23
C VAL A 170 11.83 -22.86 15.03
N VAL A 171 11.04 -23.40 15.95
CA VAL A 171 11.37 -24.57 16.79
C VAL A 171 10.33 -25.66 16.59
N ASN A 172 10.57 -26.84 17.18
CA ASN A 172 9.68 -28.01 17.12
C ASN A 172 9.47 -28.57 15.69
N LEU A 173 10.49 -28.50 14.84
CA LEU A 173 10.50 -29.18 13.56
C LEU A 173 10.82 -30.67 13.74
N ASP A 174 10.18 -31.51 12.92
CA ASP A 174 10.31 -32.97 12.92
C ASP A 174 11.62 -33.40 12.22
N SER A 175 12.76 -32.95 12.76
CA SER A 175 14.12 -33.05 12.17
C SER A 175 14.25 -32.51 10.74
N THR A 176 13.27 -31.72 10.27
CA THR A 176 13.22 -31.10 8.92
C THR A 176 13.81 -29.69 8.88
N GLY A 177 14.40 -29.23 9.98
CA GLY A 177 15.24 -28.05 10.06
C GLY A 177 16.65 -28.28 9.51
N GLY A 178 17.64 -27.58 10.06
CA GLY A 178 19.04 -27.68 9.62
C GLY A 178 19.73 -26.31 9.55
N ASP A 179 21.05 -26.33 9.35
CA ASP A 179 21.84 -25.10 9.39
C ASP A 179 21.49 -24.16 8.21
N SER A 180 21.74 -22.88 8.44
CA SER A 180 21.49 -21.82 7.47
C SER A 180 22.82 -21.12 7.17
N PRO A 181 23.43 -21.32 5.99
CA PRO A 181 24.78 -20.84 5.70
C PRO A 181 24.95 -19.31 5.87
N PRO A 182 26.19 -18.82 6.07
CA PRO A 182 26.49 -17.45 6.47
C PRO A 182 25.91 -16.42 5.51
N SER A 183 24.81 -15.79 5.93
CA SER A 183 23.96 -14.93 5.11
C SER A 183 23.71 -13.58 5.80
N MET A 184 23.01 -12.66 5.13
CA MET A 184 22.49 -11.47 5.82
C MET A 184 21.50 -11.86 6.92
N TYR A 185 20.58 -12.79 6.63
CA TYR A 185 19.55 -13.18 7.58
C TYR A 185 20.11 -13.89 8.82
N ARG A 186 21.11 -14.78 8.69
CA ARG A 186 21.76 -15.41 9.87
C ARG A 186 22.41 -14.38 10.78
N ARG A 187 23.09 -13.37 10.21
CA ARG A 187 23.67 -12.28 11.01
C ARG A 187 22.61 -11.48 11.76
N MET A 188 21.49 -11.14 11.12
CA MET A 188 20.36 -10.45 11.78
C MET A 188 19.78 -11.27 12.94
N LEU A 189 19.57 -12.58 12.74
CA LEU A 189 18.99 -13.44 13.78
C LEU A 189 19.96 -13.68 14.95
N VAL A 190 21.25 -13.88 14.68
CA VAL A 190 22.28 -13.99 15.74
C VAL A 190 22.40 -12.69 16.54
N GLU A 191 22.30 -11.52 15.89
CA GLU A 191 22.30 -10.23 16.58
C GLU A 191 21.06 -10.05 17.48
N ASP A 192 19.88 -10.48 17.02
CA ASP A 192 18.65 -10.45 17.84
C ASP A 192 18.71 -11.45 19.01
N MET A 193 19.25 -12.65 18.80
CA MET A 193 19.52 -13.61 19.85
C MET A 193 20.49 -13.06 20.91
N HIS A 194 21.56 -12.37 20.52
CA HIS A 194 22.47 -11.69 21.45
C HIS A 194 21.77 -10.57 22.23
N LYS A 195 20.91 -9.76 21.58
CA LYS A 195 20.11 -8.72 22.26
C LYS A 195 19.15 -9.30 23.31
N ARG A 196 18.70 -10.54 23.12
CA ARG A 196 17.87 -11.30 24.07
C ARG A 196 18.68 -12.10 25.11
N GLY A 197 20.01 -12.02 25.10
CA GLY A 197 20.88 -12.73 26.05
C GLY A 197 21.00 -14.24 25.81
N VAL A 198 20.65 -14.72 24.61
CA VAL A 198 20.73 -16.16 24.26
C VAL A 198 22.19 -16.61 24.21
N ARG A 199 22.52 -17.68 24.93
CA ARG A 199 23.86 -18.29 24.92
C ARG A 199 24.07 -19.05 23.62
N SER A 200 25.27 -18.90 23.03
CA SER A 200 25.74 -19.62 21.84
C SER A 200 24.71 -19.77 20.68
N PRO A 201 24.27 -18.67 20.02
CA PRO A 201 23.29 -18.72 18.93
C PRO A 201 23.60 -19.69 17.79
N ASN A 202 24.87 -19.84 17.41
CA ASN A 202 25.26 -20.69 16.27
C ASN A 202 24.88 -22.17 16.51
N ALA A 203 25.19 -22.71 17.68
CA ALA A 203 24.81 -24.08 18.09
C ALA A 203 23.29 -24.29 18.21
N ILE A 204 22.49 -23.22 18.25
CA ILE A 204 21.01 -23.28 18.21
C ILE A 204 20.51 -23.30 16.76
N LEU A 205 21.26 -22.74 15.81
CA LEU A 205 20.94 -22.74 14.38
C LEU A 205 21.42 -24.01 13.66
N GLU A 206 22.45 -24.66 14.19
CA GLU A 206 22.98 -25.96 13.73
C GLU A 206 22.10 -27.16 14.11
N ASP A 207 21.02 -26.94 14.87
CA ASP A 207 20.12 -27.99 15.37
C ASP A 207 18.98 -28.29 14.38
N VAL A 208 18.88 -29.55 13.93
CA VAL A 208 17.87 -30.05 12.97
C VAL A 208 16.42 -29.90 13.43
N THR A 209 16.16 -29.69 14.72
CA THR A 209 14.82 -29.40 15.26
C THR A 209 14.39 -27.94 15.09
N LYS A 210 15.27 -27.09 14.55
CA LYS A 210 15.11 -25.64 14.44
C LYS A 210 15.47 -25.16 13.03
N THR A 211 14.98 -23.98 12.66
CA THR A 211 15.49 -23.30 11.46
C THR A 211 15.27 -21.79 11.50
N LEU A 212 16.05 -21.09 10.68
CA LEU A 212 15.91 -19.67 10.41
C LEU A 212 14.84 -19.44 9.34
N VAL A 213 13.91 -18.51 9.59
CA VAL A 213 12.89 -18.12 8.61
C VAL A 213 12.86 -16.62 8.37
N VAL A 214 12.50 -16.24 7.14
CA VAL A 214 12.07 -14.87 6.83
C VAL A 214 10.59 -14.77 7.14
N VAL A 215 10.23 -13.79 7.97
CA VAL A 215 8.86 -13.53 8.43
C VAL A 215 8.37 -12.25 7.79
N ARG A 216 7.22 -12.28 7.09
CA ARG A 216 6.60 -11.13 6.43
C ARG A 216 5.16 -10.96 6.87
N ALA A 217 4.70 -9.71 6.92
CA ALA A 217 3.28 -9.40 7.04
C ALA A 217 2.97 -8.09 6.30
N ASP A 218 1.73 -7.96 5.84
CA ASP A 218 1.25 -6.79 5.12
C ASP A 218 0.22 -6.06 6.00
N LEU A 219 0.60 -4.91 6.56
CA LEU A 219 -0.25 -4.15 7.46
C LEU A 219 -1.32 -3.37 6.68
N PRO A 220 -2.63 -3.64 6.87
CA PRO A 220 -3.68 -2.88 6.22
C PRO A 220 -3.67 -1.41 6.67
N PRO A 221 -4.29 -0.49 5.90
CA PRO A 221 -4.63 0.84 6.39
C PRO A 221 -5.58 0.73 7.60
N THR A 222 -5.65 1.77 8.43
CA THR A 222 -6.56 1.86 9.60
C THR A 222 -6.32 0.89 10.77
N ILE A 223 -5.31 0.01 10.69
CA ILE A 223 -5.00 -0.96 11.75
C ILE A 223 -4.70 -0.30 13.11
N ARG A 224 -5.26 -0.85 14.18
CA ARG A 224 -5.17 -0.31 15.54
C ARG A 224 -4.22 -1.08 16.45
N VAL A 225 -3.74 -0.45 17.52
CA VAL A 225 -2.81 -1.09 18.46
C VAL A 225 -3.50 -2.24 19.19
N GLY A 226 -2.85 -3.41 19.21
CA GLY A 226 -3.42 -4.66 19.71
C GLY A 226 -4.24 -5.45 18.69
N GLU A 227 -4.50 -4.90 17.49
CA GLU A 227 -5.17 -5.63 16.41
C GLU A 227 -4.28 -6.75 15.86
N ARG A 228 -4.90 -7.87 15.50
CA ARG A 228 -4.22 -9.05 14.95
C ARG A 228 -4.13 -8.99 13.43
N PHE A 229 -3.06 -9.55 12.89
CA PHE A 229 -2.85 -9.67 11.44
C PHE A 229 -2.21 -11.02 11.08
N ASP A 230 -2.34 -11.39 9.81
CA ASP A 230 -1.79 -12.64 9.28
C ASP A 230 -0.31 -12.51 8.93
N ILE A 231 0.45 -13.56 9.23
CA ILE A 231 1.89 -13.65 8.95
C ILE A 231 2.13 -14.68 7.84
N PHE A 232 3.08 -14.37 6.97
CA PHE A 232 3.67 -15.28 5.99
C PHE A 232 5.08 -15.66 6.45
N VAL A 233 5.39 -16.96 6.44
CA VAL A 233 6.69 -17.50 6.88
C VAL A 233 7.31 -18.29 5.74
N ALA A 234 8.58 -18.04 5.44
CA ALA A 234 9.31 -18.79 4.42
C ALA A 234 10.73 -19.13 4.88
N ILE A 235 11.16 -20.37 4.62
CA ILE A 235 12.58 -20.74 4.68
C ILE A 235 13.29 -20.01 3.52
N PRO A 236 14.40 -19.27 3.76
CA PRO A 236 15.17 -18.68 2.69
C PRO A 236 15.87 -19.77 1.87
N GLU A 237 15.96 -19.57 0.55
CA GLU A 237 16.44 -20.57 -0.43
C GLU A 237 17.86 -21.10 -0.15
N SER A 238 18.67 -20.34 0.60
CA SER A 238 20.01 -20.76 1.03
C SER A 238 20.04 -21.77 2.18
N SER A 239 18.94 -21.98 2.91
CA SER A 239 18.90 -22.85 4.10
C SER A 239 18.69 -24.33 3.75
N GLU A 240 19.36 -25.22 4.49
CA GLU A 240 19.28 -26.67 4.32
C GLU A 240 17.91 -27.23 4.73
N ALA A 241 17.17 -26.49 5.57
CA ALA A 241 15.87 -26.91 6.09
C ALA A 241 14.85 -27.23 4.98
N THR A 242 14.17 -28.36 5.13
CA THR A 242 13.32 -28.97 4.11
C THR A 242 11.83 -28.73 4.34
N SER A 243 11.37 -28.56 5.59
CA SER A 243 9.97 -28.26 5.88
C SER A 243 9.76 -27.46 7.17
N LEU A 244 8.66 -26.69 7.21
CA LEU A 244 8.16 -26.03 8.42
C LEU A 244 7.06 -26.84 9.14
N ARG A 245 6.90 -28.13 8.83
CA ARG A 245 5.85 -28.99 9.43
C ARG A 245 6.05 -29.12 10.95
N GLY A 246 4.97 -28.86 11.70
CA GLY A 246 4.99 -28.86 13.18
C GLY A 246 5.60 -27.61 13.81
N GLY A 247 6.22 -26.74 13.01
CA GLY A 247 7.03 -25.63 13.49
C GLY A 247 6.23 -24.56 14.26
N TYR A 248 6.84 -24.04 15.31
CA TYR A 248 6.36 -22.89 16.07
C TYR A 248 7.32 -21.71 15.92
N LEU A 249 6.81 -20.54 15.51
CA LEU A 249 7.57 -19.30 15.42
C LEU A 249 7.62 -18.61 16.78
N LEU A 250 8.83 -18.37 17.30
CA LEU A 250 9.04 -17.60 18.53
C LEU A 250 8.81 -16.10 18.31
N ASP A 251 8.41 -15.38 19.36
CA ASP A 251 8.16 -13.91 19.37
C ASP A 251 9.22 -13.13 18.58
N THR A 252 8.84 -12.67 17.39
CA THR A 252 9.70 -12.00 16.42
C THR A 252 9.20 -10.58 16.20
N GLY A 253 10.05 -9.58 16.43
CA GLY A 253 9.72 -8.17 16.20
C GLY A 253 9.76 -7.82 14.72
N LEU A 254 8.60 -7.49 14.13
CA LEU A 254 8.46 -7.09 12.74
C LEU A 254 8.62 -5.58 12.57
N ALA A 255 9.42 -5.16 11.59
CA ALA A 255 9.68 -3.76 11.26
C ALA A 255 9.61 -3.54 9.74
N GLU A 256 9.39 -2.29 9.33
CA GLU A 256 9.52 -1.90 7.93
C GLU A 256 11.00 -1.98 7.49
N LYS A 257 11.29 -2.55 6.32
CA LYS A 257 12.65 -2.63 5.76
C LYS A 257 12.78 -1.77 4.51
N ALA A 258 13.47 -0.64 4.62
CA ALA A 258 13.77 0.24 3.49
C ALA A 258 15.17 -0.07 2.94
N MET A 259 15.26 -0.46 1.66
CA MET A 259 16.54 -0.55 0.96
C MET A 259 17.02 0.85 0.58
N VAL A 260 18.04 1.37 1.27
CA VAL A 260 18.61 2.69 1.00
C VAL A 260 19.80 2.54 0.03
N PRO A 261 19.75 3.14 -1.18
CA PRO A 261 20.86 3.09 -2.12
C PRO A 261 22.19 3.52 -1.48
N GLY A 262 23.24 2.71 -1.67
CA GLY A 262 24.57 2.94 -1.08
C GLY A 262 24.68 2.75 0.44
N ARG A 263 23.59 2.45 1.16
CA ARG A 263 23.60 2.18 2.62
C ARG A 263 22.99 0.83 3.02
N GLY A 264 22.44 0.08 2.06
CA GLY A 264 21.85 -1.23 2.28
C GLY A 264 20.45 -1.16 2.92
N ALA A 265 19.92 -2.32 3.32
CA ALA A 265 18.62 -2.39 3.97
C ALA A 265 18.69 -1.88 5.41
N ARG A 266 17.88 -0.87 5.73
CA ARG A 266 17.70 -0.34 7.07
C ARG A 266 16.36 -0.80 7.63
N SER A 267 16.37 -1.32 8.86
CA SER A 267 15.15 -1.54 9.63
C SER A 267 14.64 -0.21 10.19
N GLY A 268 13.33 0.02 10.09
CA GLY A 268 12.61 0.98 10.92
C GLY A 268 12.42 0.46 12.35
N HIS A 269 11.53 1.11 13.09
CA HIS A 269 11.09 0.66 14.40
C HIS A 269 10.14 -0.55 14.30
N THR A 270 10.04 -1.33 15.38
CA THR A 270 9.14 -2.49 15.47
C THR A 270 7.67 -2.05 15.42
N LEU A 271 7.01 -2.30 14.29
CA LEU A 271 5.61 -1.93 14.07
C LEU A 271 4.64 -3.02 14.56
N GLY A 272 5.09 -4.27 14.68
CA GLY A 272 4.32 -5.36 15.25
C GLY A 272 5.19 -6.49 15.79
N LYS A 273 4.54 -7.45 16.45
CA LYS A 273 5.13 -8.73 16.91
C LYS A 273 4.51 -9.89 16.13
N ALA A 274 5.24 -10.99 16.04
CA ALA A 274 4.82 -12.22 15.37
C ALA A 274 5.18 -13.45 16.19
N GLU A 275 4.20 -14.30 16.50
CA GLU A 275 4.37 -15.54 17.27
C GLU A 275 3.30 -16.56 16.83
N GLY A 276 3.59 -17.86 16.91
CA GLY A 276 2.55 -18.90 16.83
C GLY A 276 2.90 -20.14 15.99
N PRO A 277 1.99 -21.13 15.94
CA PRO A 277 2.15 -22.36 15.18
C PRO A 277 2.01 -22.10 13.67
N ILE A 278 2.88 -22.71 12.87
CA ILE A 278 2.91 -22.51 11.41
C ILE A 278 1.95 -23.48 10.73
N LEU A 279 0.99 -22.93 9.99
CA LEU A 279 0.12 -23.69 9.10
C LEU A 279 0.75 -23.76 7.70
N LEU A 280 1.01 -24.98 7.23
CA LEU A 280 1.38 -25.24 5.84
C LEU A 280 0.12 -25.27 4.96
N SER A 281 0.23 -24.83 3.70
CA SER A 281 -0.83 -25.04 2.72
C SER A 281 -0.80 -26.50 2.25
N THR A 282 -1.83 -27.29 2.56
CA THR A 282 -1.91 -28.71 2.19
C THR A 282 -2.86 -28.94 1.00
N GLY A 283 -2.79 -28.08 -0.02
CA GLY A 283 -3.53 -28.27 -1.26
C GLY A 283 -2.97 -29.42 -2.10
N GLU A 284 -3.79 -29.96 -2.99
CA GLU A 284 -3.35 -30.89 -4.03
C GLU A 284 -2.47 -30.11 -5.02
N VAL A 285 -1.16 -30.39 -4.96
CA VAL A 285 -0.11 -29.71 -5.72
C VAL A 285 0.76 -30.78 -6.37
N GLU A 286 1.13 -30.57 -7.63
CA GLU A 286 1.99 -31.47 -8.41
C GLU A 286 3.33 -31.73 -7.69
N ASP A 287 3.87 -32.96 -7.80
CA ASP A 287 4.97 -33.45 -6.96
C ASP A 287 6.19 -32.52 -6.91
N ASP A 288 6.64 -32.00 -8.06
CA ASP A 288 7.76 -31.06 -8.15
C ASP A 288 7.55 -29.78 -7.32
N SER A 289 6.30 -29.32 -7.20
CA SER A 289 5.95 -28.11 -6.44
C SER A 289 5.74 -28.37 -4.95
N LYS A 290 5.49 -29.62 -4.51
CA LYS A 290 5.25 -29.98 -3.10
C LYS A 290 6.42 -29.53 -2.20
N ALA A 291 7.66 -29.70 -2.64
CA ALA A 291 8.85 -29.26 -1.90
C ALA A 291 8.86 -27.75 -1.63
N SER A 292 8.43 -26.92 -2.59
CA SER A 292 8.35 -25.47 -2.42
C SER A 292 7.25 -25.03 -1.44
N VAL A 293 6.17 -25.81 -1.37
CA VAL A 293 5.04 -25.59 -0.46
C VAL A 293 5.41 -25.95 0.97
N LEU A 294 6.12 -27.06 1.18
CA LEU A 294 6.59 -27.48 2.51
C LEU A 294 7.56 -26.46 3.17
N LYS A 295 8.23 -25.62 2.39
CA LYS A 295 9.12 -24.53 2.85
C LYS A 295 8.39 -23.20 3.12
N ARG A 296 7.07 -23.12 2.94
CA ARG A 296 6.27 -21.88 3.07
C ARG A 296 5.01 -22.11 3.90
N GLY A 297 4.78 -21.28 4.92
CA GLY A 297 3.61 -21.36 5.79
C GLY A 297 2.97 -20.01 6.08
N ARG A 298 1.85 -20.04 6.80
CA ARG A 298 1.16 -18.87 7.33
C ARG A 298 0.83 -19.06 8.81
N ILE A 299 0.72 -17.95 9.54
CA ILE A 299 0.20 -17.95 10.92
C ILE A 299 -0.97 -16.96 10.94
N PRO A 300 -2.23 -17.44 10.79
CA PRO A 300 -3.39 -16.56 10.78
C PRO A 300 -3.59 -15.92 12.16
N GLY A 301 -3.75 -14.60 12.19
CA GLY A 301 -3.88 -13.80 13.42
C GLY A 301 -2.70 -13.89 14.41
N GLY A 302 -1.57 -14.49 14.05
CA GLY A 302 -0.38 -14.60 14.91
C GLY A 302 0.40 -13.30 15.06
N GLY A 303 0.14 -12.33 14.16
CA GLY A 303 0.68 -10.99 14.25
C GLY A 303 -0.11 -10.12 15.22
N VAL A 304 0.55 -9.20 15.92
CA VAL A 304 -0.10 -8.16 16.75
C VAL A 304 0.54 -6.81 16.46
N TYR A 305 -0.25 -5.81 16.09
CA TYR A 305 0.23 -4.46 15.79
C TYR A 305 0.55 -3.68 17.07
N THR A 306 1.74 -3.07 17.14
CA THR A 306 2.25 -2.39 18.35
C THR A 306 2.34 -0.88 18.24
N GLY A 307 2.03 -0.28 17.07
CA GLY A 307 2.03 1.18 16.89
C GLY A 307 3.43 1.82 16.93
N GLY A 308 4.49 1.06 16.64
CA GLY A 308 5.86 1.58 16.63
C GLY A 308 6.36 2.03 18.01
N LEU A 309 7.09 3.14 18.07
CA LEU A 309 7.54 3.76 19.33
C LEU A 309 6.44 4.56 20.03
N THR A 310 5.53 5.20 19.29
CA THR A 310 4.48 6.05 19.87
C THR A 310 3.31 5.24 20.43
N LYS A 311 3.13 3.99 19.99
CA LYS A 311 2.00 3.11 20.32
C LYS A 311 0.65 3.73 19.94
N GLU A 312 0.62 4.34 18.75
CA GLU A 312 -0.57 4.96 18.16
C GLU A 312 -1.18 4.09 17.05
N ASP A 313 -2.49 4.28 16.82
CA ASP A 313 -3.21 3.64 15.70
C ASP A 313 -2.70 4.15 14.35
N ARG A 314 -2.77 3.31 13.30
CA ARG A 314 -2.43 3.70 11.93
C ARG A 314 -3.55 4.53 11.30
N LEU A 315 -3.62 5.81 11.66
CA LEU A 315 -4.62 6.75 11.14
C LEU A 315 -4.48 6.99 9.62
N LEU A 316 -5.57 7.40 8.98
CA LEU A 316 -5.56 7.95 7.63
C LEU A 316 -5.22 9.44 7.69
N GLY A 317 -4.86 10.01 6.54
CA GLY A 317 -4.61 11.43 6.43
C GLY A 317 -5.35 12.07 5.26
N LEU A 318 -5.71 13.34 5.41
CA LEU A 318 -6.15 14.21 4.33
C LEU A 318 -5.12 15.34 4.17
N TYR A 319 -4.55 15.45 2.98
CA TYR A 319 -3.70 16.59 2.61
C TYR A 319 -4.49 17.59 1.79
N LEU A 320 -4.56 18.84 2.24
CA LEU A 320 -5.07 19.93 1.42
C LEU A 320 -4.16 20.12 0.19
N ARG A 321 -4.77 20.45 -0.94
CA ARG A 321 -4.03 20.86 -2.15
C ARG A 321 -3.22 22.14 -1.86
N ASN A 322 -2.10 22.29 -2.57
CA ASN A 322 -1.15 23.40 -2.35
C ASN A 322 -1.78 24.80 -2.56
N ASP A 323 -2.76 24.91 -3.44
CA ASP A 323 -3.51 26.15 -3.74
C ASP A 323 -4.51 26.55 -2.65
N LEU A 324 -4.86 25.64 -1.73
CA LEU A 324 -5.82 25.85 -0.64
C LEU A 324 -5.19 25.72 0.76
N ARG A 325 -3.86 25.60 0.83
CA ARG A 325 -3.09 25.43 2.07
C ARG A 325 -3.30 26.60 3.03
N SER A 326 -3.98 26.35 4.15
CA SER A 326 -4.20 27.33 5.21
C SER A 326 -4.66 26.65 6.49
N GLY A 327 -4.10 27.04 7.65
CA GLY A 327 -4.54 26.53 8.97
C GLY A 327 -6.04 26.68 9.18
N ARG A 328 -6.58 27.89 8.93
CA ARG A 328 -8.03 28.18 9.03
C ARG A 328 -8.90 27.31 8.11
N GLN A 329 -8.39 26.87 6.97
CA GLN A 329 -9.15 25.98 6.07
C GLN A 329 -9.05 24.51 6.53
N THR A 330 -7.87 24.10 6.99
CA THR A 330 -7.63 22.78 7.58
C THR A 330 -8.50 22.56 8.82
N GLU A 331 -8.61 23.57 9.69
CA GLU A 331 -9.49 23.59 10.86
C GLU A 331 -10.96 23.45 10.47
N ARG A 332 -11.47 24.27 9.53
CA ARG A 332 -12.86 24.18 9.03
C ARG A 332 -13.22 22.80 8.48
N ILE A 333 -12.31 22.16 7.74
CA ILE A 333 -12.49 20.81 7.20
C ILE A 333 -12.54 19.79 8.35
N ALA A 334 -11.60 19.85 9.29
CA ALA A 334 -11.57 18.97 10.46
C ALA A 334 -12.82 19.12 11.34
N GLU A 335 -13.31 20.35 11.54
CA GLU A 335 -14.58 20.61 12.22
C GLU A 335 -15.79 20.08 11.46
N ALA A 336 -15.85 20.24 10.13
CA ALA A 336 -16.97 19.76 9.31
C ALA A 336 -17.11 18.23 9.43
N ILE A 337 -15.98 17.51 9.36
CA ILE A 337 -15.92 16.07 9.62
C ILE A 337 -16.28 15.78 11.09
N GLY A 338 -15.74 16.53 12.04
CA GLY A 338 -16.00 16.34 13.49
C GLY A 338 -17.45 16.59 13.91
N ARG A 339 -18.18 17.48 13.23
CA ARG A 339 -19.63 17.68 13.41
C ARG A 339 -20.42 16.45 12.96
N ARG A 340 -20.05 15.86 11.83
CA ARG A 340 -20.72 14.68 11.24
C ARG A 340 -20.34 13.36 11.92
N TYR A 341 -19.08 13.25 12.35
CA TYR A 341 -18.44 12.03 12.88
C TYR A 341 -17.63 12.33 14.15
N TYR A 342 -18.14 11.84 15.28
CA TYR A 342 -17.50 11.90 16.58
C TYR A 342 -17.71 10.57 17.32
N GLU A 343 -16.74 10.21 18.17
CA GLU A 343 -16.85 9.11 19.12
C GLU A 343 -17.16 9.70 20.50
N THR A 344 -18.05 9.08 21.28
CA THR A 344 -18.39 9.58 22.62
C THR A 344 -17.71 8.73 23.69
N VAL A 345 -16.57 9.21 24.19
CA VAL A 345 -15.75 8.52 25.19
C VAL A 345 -15.90 9.23 26.53
N ASN A 346 -16.33 8.52 27.57
CA ASN A 346 -16.56 9.07 28.92
C ASN A 346 -17.44 10.33 28.92
N GLY A 347 -18.49 10.34 28.08
CA GLY A 347 -19.40 11.48 27.90
C GLY A 347 -18.85 12.65 27.08
N ARG A 348 -17.57 12.62 26.67
CA ARG A 348 -16.94 13.65 25.83
C ARG A 348 -17.00 13.24 24.36
N LYS A 349 -17.42 14.17 23.48
CA LYS A 349 -17.35 13.98 22.02
C LYS A 349 -15.92 14.23 21.55
N ILE A 350 -15.27 13.19 21.02
CA ILE A 350 -13.96 13.26 20.37
C ILE A 350 -14.22 13.33 18.85
N PRO A 351 -13.80 14.39 18.13
CA PRO A 351 -13.98 14.47 16.68
C PRO A 351 -13.10 13.44 15.98
N MET A 352 -13.59 12.87 14.87
CA MET A 352 -12.86 11.86 14.10
C MET A 352 -11.79 12.44 13.16
N ALA A 353 -11.75 13.77 13.00
CA ALA A 353 -10.70 14.48 12.27
C ALA A 353 -9.99 15.50 13.18
N LYS A 354 -8.68 15.64 13.00
CA LYS A 354 -7.86 16.62 13.73
C LYS A 354 -6.86 17.30 12.79
N ALA A 355 -6.95 18.63 12.68
CA ALA A 355 -5.90 19.42 12.04
C ALA A 355 -4.58 19.28 12.82
N LYS A 356 -3.48 19.01 12.11
CA LYS A 356 -2.12 18.88 12.67
C LYS A 356 -1.14 19.91 12.12
N THR A 357 -1.29 20.31 10.85
CA THR A 357 -0.54 21.41 10.24
C THR A 357 -1.48 22.29 9.41
N ASP A 358 -0.95 23.29 8.72
CA ASP A 358 -1.68 24.11 7.75
C ASP A 358 -2.05 23.39 6.44
N GLN A 359 -1.63 22.12 6.29
CA GLN A 359 -1.93 21.28 5.13
C GLN A 359 -2.42 19.85 5.48
N TYR A 360 -2.20 19.37 6.71
CA TYR A 360 -2.44 17.97 7.09
C TYR A 360 -3.51 17.81 8.18
N ILE A 361 -4.47 16.93 7.91
CA ILE A 361 -5.52 16.47 8.83
C ILE A 361 -5.32 14.98 9.08
N GLU A 362 -5.27 14.58 10.35
CA GLU A 362 -5.40 13.17 10.74
C GLU A 362 -6.87 12.77 10.80
N LEU A 363 -7.19 11.60 10.25
CA LEU A 363 -8.53 11.05 10.14
C LEU A 363 -8.56 9.65 10.76
N ARG A 364 -9.30 9.51 11.86
CA ARG A 364 -9.58 8.22 12.53
C ARG A 364 -10.90 7.65 11.99
N VAL A 365 -10.90 6.37 11.63
CA VAL A 365 -12.07 5.70 11.07
C VAL A 365 -12.97 5.17 12.20
N PRO A 366 -14.27 5.55 12.25
CA PRO A 366 -15.21 5.04 13.25
C PRO A 366 -15.43 3.53 13.10
N GLU A 367 -15.74 2.84 14.20
CA GLU A 367 -15.90 1.38 14.21
C GLU A 367 -16.86 0.84 13.14
N ARG A 368 -17.99 1.53 12.93
CA ARG A 368 -19.00 1.18 11.92
C ARG A 368 -18.46 1.08 10.48
N TYR A 369 -17.33 1.71 10.19
CA TYR A 369 -16.71 1.72 8.87
C TYR A 369 -15.34 1.04 8.84
N ARG A 370 -14.94 0.29 9.88
CA ARG A 370 -13.62 -0.37 9.95
C ARG A 370 -13.35 -1.28 8.75
N GLU A 371 -14.33 -2.13 8.42
CA GLU A 371 -14.26 -3.07 7.28
C GLU A 371 -14.49 -2.39 5.92
N ASN A 372 -15.01 -1.16 5.90
CA ASN A 372 -15.35 -0.41 4.69
C ASN A 372 -14.92 1.06 4.80
N TYR A 373 -13.63 1.28 5.06
CA TYR A 373 -13.04 2.61 5.18
C TYR A 373 -13.08 3.38 3.85
N THR A 374 -13.19 2.68 2.71
CA THR A 374 -13.32 3.29 1.37
C THR A 374 -14.68 3.98 1.20
N HIS A 375 -15.77 3.39 1.69
CA HIS A 375 -17.09 4.05 1.75
C HIS A 375 -17.06 5.27 2.68
N PHE A 376 -16.49 5.15 3.87
CA PHE A 376 -16.32 6.28 4.79
C PHE A 376 -15.57 7.45 4.15
N LEU A 377 -14.52 7.18 3.37
CA LEU A 377 -13.80 8.20 2.61
C LEU A 377 -14.63 8.83 1.50
N GLN A 378 -15.52 8.08 0.83
CA GLN A 378 -16.45 8.65 -0.15
C GLN A 378 -17.44 9.60 0.53
N VAL A 379 -18.02 9.20 1.66
CA VAL A 379 -18.95 10.04 2.44
C VAL A 379 -18.23 11.29 3.00
N VAL A 380 -17.04 11.15 3.59
CA VAL A 380 -16.21 12.28 4.06
C VAL A 380 -15.90 13.25 2.92
N ARG A 381 -15.64 12.77 1.70
CA ARG A 381 -15.42 13.63 0.52
C ARG A 381 -16.69 14.34 0.04
N ALA A 382 -17.88 13.80 0.30
CA ALA A 382 -19.18 14.37 -0.08
C ALA A 382 -19.77 15.37 0.95
N ILE A 383 -19.10 15.59 2.08
CA ILE A 383 -19.43 16.64 3.05
C ILE A 383 -19.15 18.01 2.41
N ALA A 384 -20.14 18.91 2.49
CA ALA A 384 -20.01 20.30 2.04
C ALA A 384 -19.39 21.19 3.13
N ILE A 385 -18.57 22.16 2.72
CA ILE A 385 -17.91 23.13 3.61
C ILE A 385 -18.70 24.44 3.57
N ASN A 386 -19.02 24.99 4.75
CA ASN A 386 -19.77 26.25 4.93
C ASN A 386 -21.21 26.27 4.34
N GLU A 387 -21.82 25.11 4.11
CA GLU A 387 -23.22 24.96 3.69
C GLU A 387 -24.17 25.56 4.75
N SER A 388 -25.04 26.49 4.33
CA SER A 388 -26.08 27.07 5.21
C SER A 388 -27.33 26.20 5.25
N ALA A 389 -28.18 26.39 6.27
CA ALA A 389 -29.42 25.62 6.42
C ALA A 389 -30.45 25.80 5.30
N VAL A 390 -30.31 26.83 4.45
CA VAL A 390 -31.15 27.01 3.24
C VAL A 390 -30.59 26.18 2.08
N GLU A 391 -29.30 26.34 1.78
CA GLU A 391 -28.60 25.57 0.74
C GLU A 391 -28.64 24.06 1.03
N GLN A 392 -28.56 23.66 2.30
CA GLN A 392 -28.72 22.27 2.73
C GLN A 392 -30.11 21.71 2.40
N ARG A 393 -31.19 22.49 2.59
CA ARG A 393 -32.56 22.07 2.24
C ARG A 393 -32.75 21.98 0.73
N GLU A 394 -32.27 22.97 -0.02
CA GLU A 394 -32.27 22.97 -1.49
C GLU A 394 -31.50 21.77 -2.06
N ARG A 395 -30.36 21.43 -1.46
CA ARG A 395 -29.58 20.23 -1.80
C ARG A 395 -30.35 18.95 -1.46
N LEU A 396 -30.97 18.88 -0.28
CA LEU A 396 -31.71 17.70 0.17
C LEU A 396 -32.91 17.40 -0.74
N GLU A 397 -33.67 18.41 -1.17
CA GLU A 397 -34.73 18.25 -2.19
C GLU A 397 -34.19 17.79 -3.56
N ARG A 398 -33.05 18.33 -3.99
CA ARG A 398 -32.38 17.88 -5.23
C ARG A 398 -31.88 16.43 -5.13
N LEU A 399 -31.44 16.02 -3.94
CA LEU A 399 -31.04 14.64 -3.66
C LEU A 399 -32.25 13.69 -3.62
N ARG A 400 -33.39 14.11 -3.05
CA ARG A 400 -34.67 13.37 -3.12
C ARG A 400 -35.08 13.10 -4.56
N LYS A 401 -35.02 14.09 -5.46
CA LYS A 401 -35.21 13.88 -6.92
C LYS A 401 -34.20 12.85 -7.48
N ARG A 402 -32.90 13.01 -7.18
CA ARG A 402 -31.81 12.15 -7.71
C ARG A 402 -31.82 10.71 -7.17
N LEU A 403 -32.51 10.42 -6.08
CA LEU A 403 -32.75 9.04 -5.60
C LEU A 403 -33.75 8.25 -6.45
N LEU A 404 -34.66 8.92 -7.18
CA LEU A 404 -35.62 8.25 -8.07
C LEU A 404 -34.94 7.78 -9.38
N ASN A 405 -33.85 8.42 -9.77
CA ASN A 405 -33.14 8.17 -11.02
C ASN A 405 -32.02 7.13 -10.82
N GLY A 406 -32.23 5.91 -11.35
CA GLY A 406 -31.35 4.75 -11.17
C GLY A 406 -29.84 4.99 -11.39
N GLN A 407 -29.47 5.90 -12.29
CA GLN A 407 -28.07 6.25 -12.57
C GLN A 407 -27.42 7.14 -11.50
N THR A 408 -28.20 7.94 -10.75
CA THR A 408 -27.69 8.89 -9.75
C THR A 408 -27.84 8.42 -8.31
N VAL A 409 -28.66 7.39 -8.02
CA VAL A 409 -28.97 6.92 -6.66
C VAL A 409 -27.73 6.72 -5.80
N GLY A 410 -26.70 6.03 -6.31
CA GLY A 410 -25.49 5.73 -5.54
C GLY A 410 -24.71 6.99 -5.11
N ARG A 411 -24.67 8.03 -5.95
CA ARG A 411 -24.07 9.33 -5.57
C ARG A 411 -24.99 10.09 -4.61
N ALA A 412 -26.30 10.09 -4.87
CA ALA A 412 -27.27 10.79 -4.02
C ALA A 412 -27.32 10.22 -2.59
N ALA A 413 -27.23 8.89 -2.44
CA ALA A 413 -27.16 8.21 -1.14
C ALA A 413 -25.88 8.57 -0.35
N LEU A 414 -24.71 8.61 -1.01
CA LEU A 414 -23.46 9.05 -0.38
C LEU A 414 -23.51 10.52 0.07
N GLU A 415 -24.15 11.40 -0.71
CA GLU A 415 -24.35 12.80 -0.34
C GLU A 415 -25.34 12.99 0.82
N LEU A 416 -26.42 12.22 0.86
CA LEU A 416 -27.37 12.20 1.99
C LEU A 416 -26.72 11.65 3.27
N GLU A 417 -25.95 10.58 3.17
CA GLU A 417 -25.18 10.05 4.30
C GLU A 417 -24.14 11.07 4.81
N ALA A 418 -23.58 11.90 3.93
CA ALA A 418 -22.67 12.98 4.30
C ALA A 418 -23.37 14.13 5.05
N ILE A 419 -24.64 14.41 4.72
CA ILE A 419 -25.49 15.34 5.48
C ILE A 419 -25.82 14.74 6.85
N GLY A 420 -26.38 13.53 6.89
CA GLY A 420 -26.57 12.75 8.12
C GLY A 420 -27.50 13.36 9.17
N THR A 421 -28.43 14.23 8.76
CA THR A 421 -29.58 14.64 9.58
C THR A 421 -30.60 13.49 9.64
N ALA A 422 -31.61 13.59 10.50
CA ALA A 422 -32.70 12.60 10.55
C ALA A 422 -33.71 12.73 9.38
N GLU A 423 -33.50 13.72 8.48
CA GLU A 423 -34.34 13.99 7.30
C GLU A 423 -33.73 13.48 5.99
N ALA A 424 -32.52 12.90 6.06
CA ALA A 424 -31.64 12.51 4.96
C ALA A 424 -31.28 11.02 5.02
#